data_AF-A0A011Q670-F1
#
_entry.id   AF-A0A011Q670-F1
#
_cell.length_a   1.000
_cell.length_b   1.000
_cell.length_c   1.000
_cell.angle_alpha   90.00
_cell.angle_beta   90.00
_cell.angle_gamma   90.00
#
_symmetry.space_group_name_H-M   'P 1'
#
loop_
_entity.id
_entity.type
_entity.pdbx_description
1 polymer ?
#
loop_
_entity_poly.entity_id
_entity_poly.type
_entity_poly.pdbx_seq_one_letter_code
_entity_poly.pdbx_strand_id
1 'polypeptide(L)'
;MNKENTNTEPGVRANAEAAEGSASAATQPVSVAIRLQPVEQSQLPVFSNIATVQPGTGVVFIDFGFIEPQTLTHLARLGQPGVEIPQAVSGTLACRMALSLETAANLANQLNHLLRSAAAAQARSANAGAAAPHATGEHAGE
;
A
#
# COMPACT_ATOMS: atom_id res chain seq x y z
N MET A 1 -72.07 -32.29 -17.97
CA MET A 1 -70.84 -31.64 -18.49
C MET A 1 -70.14 -32.62 -19.41
N ASN A 2 -69.94 -32.24 -20.67
CA ASN A 2 -69.56 -33.13 -21.77
C ASN A 2 -68.04 -33.20 -22.02
N LYS A 3 -67.58 -34.45 -22.25
CA LYS A 3 -66.61 -34.95 -23.24
C LYS A 3 -65.13 -34.50 -23.21
N GLU A 4 -64.29 -35.51 -23.02
CA GLU A 4 -62.92 -35.65 -23.54
C GLU A 4 -62.80 -35.24 -25.01
N ASN A 5 -61.65 -34.66 -25.37
CA ASN A 5 -61.04 -34.86 -26.68
C ASN A 5 -59.51 -34.74 -26.57
N THR A 6 -58.85 -35.87 -26.81
CA THR A 6 -57.42 -36.04 -27.01
C THR A 6 -57.01 -35.57 -28.41
N ASN A 7 -55.86 -34.90 -28.53
CA ASN A 7 -55.08 -34.97 -29.76
C ASN A 7 -53.58 -34.75 -29.48
N THR A 8 -52.76 -35.60 -30.09
CA THR A 8 -51.31 -35.72 -29.94
C THR A 8 -50.57 -34.95 -31.06
N GLU A 9 -49.36 -34.50 -30.73
CA GLU A 9 -48.36 -33.65 -31.42
C GLU A 9 -47.93 -34.12 -32.83
N PRO A 10 -47.25 -33.31 -33.69
CA PRO A 10 -45.81 -33.03 -33.53
C PRO A 10 -45.26 -31.68 -34.08
N GLY A 11 -44.25 -31.13 -33.40
CA GLY A 11 -43.06 -30.58 -34.06
C GLY A 11 -43.07 -29.09 -34.46
N VAL A 12 -42.45 -28.25 -33.62
CA VAL A 12 -41.44 -27.28 -34.07
C VAL A 12 -40.32 -27.26 -33.03
N ARG A 13 -39.18 -27.83 -33.38
CA ARG A 13 -37.90 -27.55 -32.72
C ARG A 13 -37.56 -26.10 -33.02
N ALA A 14 -37.56 -25.23 -32.02
CA ALA A 14 -37.00 -23.88 -32.14
C ALA A 14 -36.00 -23.63 -31.01
N ASN A 15 -34.73 -23.63 -31.43
CA ASN A 15 -33.53 -23.09 -30.81
C ASN A 15 -33.28 -23.35 -29.31
N ALA A 16 -32.53 -24.42 -29.07
CA ALA A 16 -31.34 -24.27 -28.25
C ALA A 16 -30.23 -23.68 -29.13
N GLU A 17 -29.91 -22.40 -28.95
CA GLU A 17 -28.57 -21.87 -29.25
C GLU A 17 -28.28 -20.73 -28.27
N ALA A 18 -27.16 -20.91 -27.58
CA ALA A 18 -26.60 -20.13 -26.47
C ALA A 18 -26.80 -18.61 -26.63
N ALA A 19 -27.24 -17.88 -25.60
CA ALA A 19 -26.49 -17.65 -24.36
C ALA A 19 -25.02 -17.28 -24.59
N GLU A 20 -24.71 -16.46 -25.59
CA GLU A 20 -23.41 -15.80 -25.68
C GLU A 20 -23.62 -14.29 -25.84
N GLY A 21 -23.10 -13.54 -24.88
CA GLY A 21 -23.09 -12.08 -24.95
C GLY A 21 -23.67 -11.35 -23.75
N SER A 22 -23.79 -11.97 -22.57
CA SER A 22 -23.61 -11.17 -21.34
C SER A 22 -22.13 -10.79 -21.27
N ALA A 23 -21.75 -9.82 -22.09
CA ALA A 23 -20.51 -9.09 -21.91
C ALA A 23 -20.51 -8.65 -20.45
N SER A 24 -19.68 -9.32 -19.65
CA SER A 24 -19.40 -8.92 -18.28
C SER A 24 -18.96 -7.47 -18.39
N ALA A 25 -19.86 -6.55 -18.03
CA ALA A 25 -19.56 -5.14 -18.00
C ALA A 25 -18.39 -5.02 -17.02
N ALA A 26 -17.19 -4.86 -17.57
CA ALA A 26 -15.97 -4.77 -16.81
C ALA A 26 -16.21 -3.64 -15.80
N THR A 27 -16.36 -4.02 -14.53
CA THR A 27 -16.68 -3.08 -13.47
C THR A 27 -15.46 -2.18 -13.35
N GLN A 28 -15.56 -0.97 -13.90
CA GLN A 28 -14.45 -0.03 -13.89
C GLN A 28 -14.22 0.39 -12.44
N PRO A 29 -12.99 0.30 -11.94
CA PRO A 29 -12.69 0.69 -10.57
C PRO A 29 -12.95 2.19 -10.42
N VAL A 30 -13.87 2.56 -9.53
CA VAL A 30 -14.17 3.96 -9.20
C VAL A 30 -13.17 4.42 -8.16
N SER A 31 -12.37 5.43 -8.50
CA SER A 31 -11.45 6.08 -7.55
C SER A 31 -12.16 7.23 -6.85
N VAL A 32 -12.26 7.16 -5.51
CA VAL A 32 -12.83 8.24 -4.69
C VAL A 32 -11.71 8.93 -3.93
N ALA A 33 -11.59 10.25 -4.09
CA ALA A 33 -10.63 11.05 -3.33
C ALA A 33 -11.19 11.36 -1.94
N ILE A 34 -10.53 10.88 -0.90
CA ILE A 34 -10.88 11.16 0.50
C ILE A 34 -10.10 12.40 0.96
N ARG A 35 -10.81 13.41 1.47
CA ARG A 35 -10.22 14.62 2.06
C ARG A 35 -10.59 14.69 3.54
N LEU A 36 -9.59 14.67 4.41
CA LEU A 36 -9.78 14.78 5.85
C LEU A 36 -9.73 16.27 6.26
N GLN A 37 -10.61 16.66 7.18
CA GLN A 37 -10.52 17.97 7.84
C GLN A 37 -9.70 17.79 9.14
N PRO A 38 -8.68 18.63 9.39
CA PRO A 38 -7.92 18.54 10.61
C PRO A 38 -8.79 18.92 11.82
N VAL A 39 -8.62 18.20 12.92
CA VAL A 39 -9.16 18.57 14.23
C VAL A 39 -8.05 19.15 15.11
N GLU A 40 -8.32 20.26 15.79
CA GLU A 40 -7.46 20.93 16.80
C GLU A 40 -5.94 20.88 16.50
N GLN A 41 -5.20 20.03 17.23
CA GLN A 41 -3.74 19.87 17.20
C GLN A 41 -3.22 19.04 16.00
N SER A 42 -4.09 18.46 15.16
CA SER A 42 -3.66 17.74 13.94
C SER A 42 -3.22 18.64 12.79
N GLN A 43 -3.30 19.97 12.97
CA GLN A 43 -2.85 20.94 11.96
C GLN A 43 -1.33 20.92 11.75
N LEU A 44 -0.57 20.49 12.76
CA LEU A 44 0.86 20.33 12.65
C LEU A 44 1.20 18.83 12.54
N PRO A 45 2.04 18.43 11.57
CA PRO A 45 2.47 17.04 11.48
C PRO A 45 3.25 16.66 12.73
N VAL A 46 2.86 15.53 13.33
CA VAL A 46 3.65 14.90 14.41
C VAL A 46 4.77 14.11 13.76
N PHE A 47 6.01 14.49 14.04
CA PHE A 47 7.17 13.74 13.56
C PHE A 47 7.47 12.57 14.49
N SER A 48 7.73 11.41 13.90
CA SER A 48 8.05 10.19 14.62
C SER A 48 9.22 9.49 13.93
N ASN A 49 10.19 9.03 14.70
CA ASN A 49 11.34 8.26 14.19
C ASN A 49 11.23 6.76 14.45
N ILE A 50 10.14 6.33 15.10
CA ILE A 50 9.82 4.92 15.33
C ILE A 50 8.32 4.70 15.20
N ALA A 51 7.95 3.67 14.44
CA ALA A 51 6.59 3.15 14.41
C ALA A 51 6.62 1.68 14.87
N THR A 52 5.72 1.29 15.78
CA THR A 52 5.57 -0.10 16.20
C THR A 52 4.13 -0.57 15.99
N VAL A 53 3.98 -1.86 15.69
CA VAL A 53 2.68 -2.48 15.45
C VAL A 53 2.45 -3.53 16.53
N GLN A 54 1.33 -3.41 17.25
CA GLN A 54 0.95 -4.36 18.28
C GLN A 54 -0.42 -4.98 17.96
N PRO A 55 -0.55 -6.31 18.00
CA PRO A 55 -1.84 -6.96 17.79
C PRO A 55 -2.75 -6.74 19.00
N GLY A 56 -4.04 -6.52 18.74
CA GLY A 56 -5.11 -6.53 19.73
C GLY A 56 -6.26 -7.42 19.29
N THR A 57 -7.24 -7.64 20.17
CA THR A 57 -8.43 -8.43 19.82
C THR A 57 -9.32 -7.68 18.83
N GLY A 58 -9.31 -8.09 17.57
CA GLY A 58 -10.12 -7.49 16.50
C GLY A 58 -9.58 -6.15 15.95
N VAL A 59 -8.48 -5.66 16.49
CA VAL A 59 -7.83 -4.40 16.09
C VAL A 59 -6.31 -4.53 16.09
N VAL A 60 -5.65 -3.63 15.39
CA VAL A 60 -4.20 -3.45 15.40
C VAL A 60 -3.89 -2.08 15.96
N PHE A 61 -3.00 -2.00 16.94
CA PHE A 61 -2.48 -0.74 17.44
C PHE A 61 -1.20 -0.38 16.69
N ILE A 62 -1.13 0.86 16.20
CA ILE A 62 0.09 1.43 15.65
C ILE A 62 0.50 2.59 16.54
N ASP A 63 1.69 2.48 17.12
CA ASP A 63 2.29 3.52 17.96
C ASP A 63 3.35 4.26 17.16
N PHE A 64 3.22 5.58 17.14
CA PHE A 64 4.22 6.50 16.61
C PHE A 64 4.86 7.22 17.78
N GLY A 65 6.18 7.13 17.86
CA GLY A 65 6.93 7.73 18.94
C GLY A 65 8.25 8.33 18.51
N PHE A 66 9.00 8.76 19.52
CA PHE A 66 10.32 9.29 19.37
C PHE A 66 11.29 8.61 20.34
N ILE A 67 12.37 8.07 19.81
CA ILE A 67 13.55 7.68 20.59
C ILE A 67 14.58 8.79 20.46
N GLU A 68 15.17 9.20 21.59
CA GLU A 68 16.18 10.25 21.58
C GLU A 68 17.40 9.87 20.72
N PRO A 69 18.01 10.83 19.97
CA PRO A 69 19.13 10.53 19.08
C PRO A 69 20.34 9.90 19.79
N GLN A 70 20.59 10.28 21.04
CA GLN A 70 21.66 9.68 21.86
C GLN A 70 21.41 8.19 22.08
N THR A 71 20.18 7.83 22.40
CA THR A 71 19.74 6.44 22.56
C THR A 71 19.88 5.67 21.25
N LEU A 72 19.44 6.22 20.11
CA LEU A 72 19.63 5.58 18.79
C LEU A 72 21.11 5.34 18.45
N THR A 73 21.99 6.28 18.82
CA THR A 73 23.44 6.15 18.61
C THR A 73 24.02 5.02 19.45
N HIS A 74 23.57 4.86 20.70
CA HIS A 74 23.93 3.73 21.53
C HIS A 74 23.43 2.41 20.93
N LEU A 75 22.20 2.39 20.39
CA LEU A 75 21.63 1.22 19.72
C LEU A 75 22.40 0.81 18.47
N ALA A 76 22.89 1.77 17.68
CA ALA A 76 23.71 1.50 16.49
C ALA A 76 25.05 0.83 16.81
N ARG A 77 25.50 0.89 18.08
CA ARG A 77 26.74 0.28 18.56
C ARG A 77 26.52 -1.07 19.25
N LEU A 78 25.28 -1.55 19.35
CA LEU A 78 24.99 -2.87 19.92
C LEU A 78 25.71 -3.97 19.14
N GLY A 79 26.23 -4.96 19.85
CA GLY A 79 27.02 -6.05 19.28
C GLY A 79 28.53 -5.77 19.17
N GLN A 80 28.97 -4.55 19.48
CA GLN A 80 30.41 -4.27 19.67
C GLN A 80 30.89 -4.88 21.00
N PRO A 81 32.13 -5.41 21.07
CA PRO A 81 32.70 -5.93 22.31
C PRO A 81 32.63 -4.90 23.45
N GLY A 82 32.09 -5.30 24.61
CA GLY A 82 31.96 -4.44 25.78
C GLY A 82 30.73 -3.52 25.79
N VAL A 83 29.84 -3.60 24.80
CA VAL A 83 28.55 -2.90 24.81
C VAL A 83 27.44 -3.86 25.24
N GLU A 84 26.83 -3.58 26.40
CA GLU A 84 25.70 -4.35 26.90
C GLU A 84 24.44 -4.12 26.06
N ILE A 85 23.67 -5.19 25.83
CA ILE A 85 22.39 -5.10 25.14
C ILE A 85 21.32 -4.74 26.18
N PRO A 86 20.69 -3.56 26.08
CA PRO A 86 19.67 -3.16 27.03
C PRO A 86 18.44 -4.06 26.90
N GLN A 87 17.84 -4.42 28.04
CA GLN A 87 16.61 -5.22 28.07
C GLN A 87 15.40 -4.46 27.50
N ALA A 88 15.40 -3.13 27.62
CA ALA A 88 14.37 -2.26 27.08
C ALA A 88 14.95 -0.89 26.70
N VAL A 89 14.30 -0.23 25.75
CA VAL A 89 14.62 1.13 25.30
C VAL A 89 13.41 2.01 25.54
N SER A 90 13.60 3.10 26.30
CA SER A 90 12.55 4.09 26.53
C SER A 90 12.43 5.06 25.36
N GLY A 91 11.21 5.50 25.10
CA GLY A 91 10.90 6.56 24.14
C GLY A 91 9.61 7.28 24.53
N THR A 92 9.30 8.34 23.80
CA THR A 92 8.10 9.16 24.00
C THR A 92 7.03 8.75 22.99
N LEU A 93 5.85 8.34 23.47
CA LEU A 93 4.69 8.08 22.60
C LEU A 93 4.12 9.42 22.13
N ALA A 94 4.00 9.61 20.82
CA ALA A 94 3.44 10.81 20.22
C ALA A 94 1.99 10.59 19.77
N CYS A 95 1.68 9.42 19.20
CA CYS A 95 0.33 9.06 18.78
C CYS A 95 0.14 7.54 18.82
N ARG A 96 -1.04 7.09 19.26
CA ARG A 96 -1.50 5.70 19.13
C ARG A 96 -2.77 5.68 18.30
N MET A 97 -2.77 4.88 17.23
CA MET A 97 -3.95 4.61 16.42
C MET A 97 -4.43 3.17 16.61
N ALA A 98 -5.73 2.99 16.77
CA ALA A 98 -6.37 1.68 16.73
C ALA A 98 -7.05 1.51 15.36
N LEU A 99 -6.66 0.48 14.61
CA LEU A 99 -7.19 0.20 13.28
C LEU A 99 -7.90 -1.14 13.28
N SER A 100 -8.95 -1.29 12.47
CA SER A 100 -9.45 -2.61 12.11
C SER A 100 -8.40 -3.37 11.30
N LEU A 101 -8.50 -4.70 11.27
CA LEU A 101 -7.56 -5.54 10.50
C LEU A 101 -7.59 -5.21 9.00
N GLU A 102 -8.77 -4.91 8.46
CA GLU A 102 -8.93 -4.49 7.07
C GLU A 102 -8.22 -3.17 6.78
N THR A 103 -8.43 -2.15 7.62
CA THR A 103 -7.76 -0.85 7.47
C THR A 103 -6.24 -0.99 7.58
N ALA A 104 -5.75 -1.84 8.48
CA ALA A 104 -4.32 -2.13 8.60
C ALA A 104 -3.75 -2.80 7.34
N ALA A 105 -4.46 -3.77 6.76
CA ALA A 105 -4.05 -4.41 5.51
C ALA A 105 -4.01 -3.42 4.33
N ASN A 106 -5.02 -2.55 4.23
CA ASN A 106 -5.07 -1.49 3.22
C ASN A 106 -3.93 -0.48 3.39
N LEU A 107 -3.60 -0.10 4.63
CA LEU A 107 -2.46 0.76 4.93
C LEU A 107 -1.12 0.10 4.53
N ALA A 108 -0.94 -1.18 4.85
CA ALA A 108 0.27 -1.92 4.46
C ALA A 108 0.44 -1.96 2.93
N ASN A 109 -0.65 -2.19 2.19
CA ASN A 109 -0.61 -2.18 0.72
C ASN A 109 -0.24 -0.81 0.16
N GLN A 110 -0.80 0.28 0.71
CA GLN A 110 -0.47 1.65 0.30
C GLN A 110 0.99 1.99 0.58
N LEU A 111 1.50 1.66 1.78
CA LEU A 111 2.91 1.87 2.13
C LEU A 111 3.84 1.09 1.21
N ASN A 112 3.55 -0.18 0.97
CA ASN A 112 4.36 -1.01 0.07
C ASN A 112 4.37 -0.48 -1.37
N HIS A 113 3.23 0.01 -1.86
CA HIS A 113 3.16 0.64 -3.18
C HIS A 113 4.01 1.92 -3.24
N LEU A 114 3.90 2.79 -2.24
CA LEU A 114 4.68 4.02 -2.12
C LEU A 114 6.20 3.75 -2.06
N LEU A 115 6.63 2.78 -1.25
CA LEU A 115 8.06 2.46 -1.11
C LEU A 115 8.65 1.91 -2.41
N ARG A 116 7.90 1.06 -3.13
CA ARG A 116 8.32 0.56 -4.45
C ARG A 116 8.40 1.66 -5.49
N SER A 117 7.43 2.58 -5.52
CA SER A 117 7.45 3.69 -6.47
C SER A 117 8.60 4.67 -6.18
N ALA A 118 8.88 4.95 -4.91
CA ALA A 118 10.01 5.76 -4.47
C ALA A 118 11.36 5.12 -4.86
N ALA A 119 11.53 3.82 -4.62
CA ALA A 119 12.74 3.10 -5.04
C ALA A 119 12.96 3.16 -6.56
N ALA A 120 11.90 2.96 -7.35
CA ALA A 120 11.96 3.06 -8.81
C ALA A 120 12.27 4.47 -9.32
N ALA A 121 11.86 5.52 -8.58
CA ALA A 121 12.23 6.90 -8.90
C ALA A 121 13.71 7.16 -8.61
N GLN A 122 14.21 6.69 -7.46
CA GLN A 122 15.63 6.83 -7.07
C GLN A 122 16.57 6.13 -8.06
N ALA A 123 16.22 4.92 -8.50
CA ALA A 123 16.98 4.18 -9.51
C ALA A 123 17.06 4.95 -10.85
N ARG A 124 15.98 5.62 -11.26
CA ARG A 124 15.98 6.46 -12.46
C ARG A 124 16.87 7.69 -12.33
N SER A 125 16.85 8.38 -11.19
CA SER A 125 17.77 9.50 -10.95
C SER A 125 19.24 9.08 -10.92
N ALA A 126 19.55 7.89 -10.39
CA ALA A 126 20.91 7.36 -10.40
C ALA A 126 21.39 7.00 -11.82
N ASN A 127 20.53 6.37 -12.64
CA ASN A 127 20.88 6.05 -14.03
C ASN A 127 20.97 7.29 -14.93
N ALA A 128 20.18 8.33 -14.69
CA ALA A 128 20.28 9.60 -15.43
C ALA A 128 21.61 10.34 -15.13
N GLY A 129 22.15 10.20 -13.92
CA GLY A 129 23.47 10.72 -13.56
C GLY A 129 24.64 9.91 -14.16
N ALA A 130 24.42 8.64 -14.51
CA ALA A 130 25.44 7.76 -15.09
C ALA A 130 25.48 7.77 -16.63
N ALA A 131 24.42 8.23 -17.31
CA ALA A 131 24.31 8.23 -18.78
C ALA A 131 24.91 9.48 -19.47
N ALA A 132 25.61 10.36 -18.74
CA ALA A 132 26.38 11.45 -19.34
C ALA A 132 27.87 11.12 -19.32
N PRO A 133 28.40 10.58 -20.43
CA PRO A 133 29.67 11.13 -20.93
C PRO A 133 29.74 11.23 -22.47
N HIS A 134 30.55 12.19 -22.92
CA HIS A 134 31.07 12.39 -24.28
C HIS A 134 30.10 12.89 -25.39
N ALA A 135 30.04 14.21 -25.54
CA ALA A 135 29.87 14.85 -26.85
C ALA A 135 31.11 15.71 -27.15
N THR A 136 32.02 15.10 -27.91
CA THR A 136 32.73 15.64 -29.08
C THR A 136 33.39 17.02 -28.99
N GLY A 137 34.72 17.01 -29.06
CA GLY A 137 35.53 18.19 -29.38
C GLY A 137 36.93 17.81 -29.85
N GLU A 138 37.02 17.07 -30.96
CA GLU A 138 38.29 16.92 -31.69
C GLU A 138 38.06 17.18 -33.19
N HIS A 139 39.02 17.91 -33.79
CA HIS A 139 39.28 18.24 -35.20
C HIS A 139 38.58 19.40 -35.93
N ALA A 140 39.34 20.48 -36.12
CA ALA A 140 39.87 20.98 -37.42
C ALA A 140 40.89 22.11 -37.08
N GLY A 141 42.11 22.20 -37.61
CA GLY A 141 42.52 22.09 -39.00
C GLY A 141 42.90 23.51 -39.47
N GLU A 142 44.20 23.69 -39.75
CA GLU A 142 44.92 24.86 -40.31
C GLU A 142 45.42 25.97 -39.37
#